data_AF-A0A0M2PVH6-F1
#
_entry.id   AF-A0A0M2PVH6-F1
#
_cell.length_a   1.000
_cell.length_b   1.000
_cell.length_c   1.000
_cell.angle_alpha   90.00
_cell.angle_beta   90.00
_cell.angle_gamma   90.00
#
_symmetry.space_group_name_H-M   'P 1'
#
loop_
_entity.id
_entity.type
_entity.pdbx_description
1 polymer ?
#
loop_
_entity_poly.entity_id
_entity_poly.type
_entity_poly.pdbx_seq_one_letter_code
_entity_poly.pdbx_strand_id
1 'polypeptide(L)'
;MVDGQGAKGRGWGDRWLLASCLSGLAVLGGWVPGLSLQPGSEALWQTHNQVLAQAPEPATILPEEVKNYATAALKLENQRQELMEQIGASNMAGLSCGDVGRLSSLNPAIVQYCTTSQTVVADTGLSTDRFNLIYLTQRSDSQLRLNILGEMARACIESQDLMAPAFCRDTVRLEMKKQCNAKGSQISPSVCLVLRD
;
A
#
# COMPACT_ATOMS: atom_id res chain seq x y z
N MET A 1 -33.26 5.61 -56.93
CA MET A 1 -33.81 5.12 -55.63
C MET A 1 -33.82 3.60 -55.75
N VAL A 2 -32.97 2.81 -55.12
CA VAL A 2 -32.21 2.94 -53.87
C VAL A 2 -30.85 2.24 -54.05
N ASP A 3 -29.83 2.75 -53.34
CA ASP A 3 -28.49 2.19 -53.06
C ASP A 3 -28.48 0.65 -52.82
N GLY A 4 -27.44 -0.13 -53.07
CA GLY A 4 -26.01 0.19 -53.10
C GLY A 4 -25.29 -0.40 -51.89
N GLN A 5 -24.73 -1.62 -52.04
CA GLN A 5 -23.57 -2.19 -51.28
C GLN A 5 -23.75 -2.34 -49.75
N GLY A 6 -23.06 -3.19 -48.99
CA GLY A 6 -21.86 -3.98 -49.19
C GLY A 6 -21.61 -4.85 -47.94
N ALA A 7 -20.67 -5.77 -48.09
CA ALA A 7 -20.43 -6.94 -47.25
C ALA A 7 -19.48 -6.73 -46.04
N LYS A 8 -19.30 -7.83 -45.28
CA LYS A 8 -18.21 -8.19 -44.31
C LYS A 8 -18.36 -7.59 -42.91
N GLY A 9 -18.11 -8.28 -41.80
CA GLY A 9 -17.62 -9.62 -41.49
C GLY A 9 -16.92 -9.61 -40.10
N ARG A 10 -16.82 -10.78 -39.43
CA ARG A 10 -15.79 -11.15 -38.42
C ARG A 10 -15.84 -10.36 -37.07
N GLY A 11 -15.63 -10.92 -35.88
CA GLY A 11 -15.17 -12.23 -35.44
C GLY A 11 -15.29 -12.34 -33.91
N TRP A 12 -15.02 -13.55 -33.42
CA TRP A 12 -14.93 -13.93 -32.01
C TRP A 12 -13.93 -13.12 -31.19
N GLY A 13 -14.28 -12.95 -29.91
CA GLY A 13 -13.34 -12.73 -28.82
C GLY A 13 -13.31 -11.30 -28.32
N ASP A 14 -14.16 -10.98 -27.35
CA ASP A 14 -13.98 -9.83 -26.43
C ASP A 14 -14.98 -9.92 -25.26
N ARG A 15 -14.82 -10.95 -24.40
CA ARG A 15 -15.58 -11.08 -23.14
C ARG A 15 -14.71 -11.19 -21.89
N TRP A 16 -13.44 -10.79 -21.98
CA TRP A 16 -12.52 -10.77 -20.84
C TRP A 16 -11.66 -9.50 -20.82
N LEU A 17 -12.26 -8.33 -20.60
CA LEU A 17 -11.52 -7.08 -20.34
C LEU A 17 -12.22 -6.19 -19.28
N LEU A 18 -12.82 -6.78 -18.24
CA LEU A 18 -13.40 -5.99 -17.13
C LEU A 18 -12.99 -6.53 -15.75
N ALA A 19 -11.71 -6.88 -15.58
CA ALA A 19 -11.16 -7.28 -14.28
C ALA A 19 -9.75 -6.70 -14.02
N SER A 20 -9.46 -5.49 -14.47
CA SER A 20 -8.20 -4.81 -14.13
C SER A 20 -8.42 -3.30 -14.15
N CYS A 21 -8.48 -2.69 -12.95
CA CYS A 21 -8.18 -1.25 -12.71
C CYS A 21 -8.46 -0.75 -11.26
N LEU A 22 -8.70 -1.61 -10.27
CA LEU A 22 -8.94 -1.15 -8.88
C LEU A 22 -7.78 -1.39 -7.90
N SER A 23 -6.64 -1.93 -8.35
CA SER A 23 -5.50 -2.27 -7.48
C SER A 23 -4.53 -1.11 -7.21
N GLY A 24 -4.58 -0.02 -7.97
CA GLY A 24 -3.58 1.07 -7.90
C GLY A 24 -3.76 2.09 -6.76
N LEU A 25 -4.90 2.08 -6.05
CA LEU A 25 -5.13 3.01 -4.91
C LEU A 25 -4.91 2.36 -3.55
N ALA A 26 -4.67 1.05 -3.49
CA ALA A 26 -4.61 0.30 -2.24
C ALA A 26 -3.38 0.64 -1.38
N VAL A 27 -2.23 0.90 -1.98
CA VAL A 27 -1.02 1.19 -1.17
C VAL A 27 -1.03 2.59 -0.56
N LEU A 28 -1.73 3.54 -1.17
CA LEU A 28 -2.04 4.83 -0.53
C LEU A 28 -3.25 4.76 0.42
N GLY A 29 -4.03 3.67 0.36
CA GLY A 29 -5.22 3.41 1.17
C GLY A 29 -4.95 2.71 2.50
N GLY A 30 -3.69 2.38 2.82
CA GLY A 30 -3.32 1.71 4.06
C GLY A 30 -3.59 0.20 4.03
N TRP A 31 -2.79 -0.56 3.27
CA TRP A 31 -2.99 -2.02 3.12
C TRP A 31 -1.84 -2.88 3.64
N VAL A 32 -0.78 -2.29 4.19
CA VAL A 32 0.03 -3.03 5.16
C VAL A 32 -0.76 -2.99 6.47
N PRO A 33 -1.35 -4.11 6.92
CA PRO A 33 -2.07 -4.09 8.18
C PRO A 33 -1.14 -3.61 9.29
N GLY A 34 -1.67 -2.79 10.19
CA GLY A 34 -0.93 -2.43 11.39
C GLY A 34 -0.43 -3.70 12.09
N LEU A 35 0.85 -3.72 12.44
CA LEU A 35 1.52 -4.89 13.03
C LEU A 35 1.21 -5.05 14.53
N SER A 36 0.42 -4.13 15.10
CA SER A 36 -0.03 -4.13 16.50
C SER A 36 -1.38 -3.39 16.61
N LEU A 37 -2.34 -4.08 17.23
CA LEU A 37 -3.53 -3.58 17.90
C LEU A 37 -4.02 -4.75 18.77
N GLN A 38 -3.82 -4.66 20.08
CA GLN A 38 -4.34 -5.64 21.05
C GLN A 38 -5.73 -5.24 21.56
N PRO A 39 -6.51 -6.13 22.20
CA PRO A 39 -7.75 -6.64 21.64
C PRO A 39 -9.01 -6.09 22.32
N GLY A 40 -10.08 -5.98 21.55
CA GLY A 40 -11.44 -5.87 22.07
C GLY A 40 -12.43 -5.89 20.91
N SER A 41 -13.28 -6.90 20.89
CA SER A 41 -14.29 -7.20 19.87
C SER A 41 -15.13 -5.99 19.42
N GLU A 42 -15.25 -5.87 18.09
CA GLU A 42 -16.40 -5.36 17.32
C GLU A 42 -17.08 -4.04 17.74
N ALA A 43 -16.88 -2.98 16.94
CA ALA A 43 -17.93 -2.06 16.48
C ALA A 43 -17.26 -0.94 15.66
N LEU A 44 -17.54 -0.83 14.35
CA LEU A 44 -18.68 -0.11 13.79
C LEU A 44 -18.73 1.37 14.23
N TRP A 45 -18.80 2.23 13.21
CA TRP A 45 -19.49 3.51 13.19
C TRP A 45 -20.17 3.96 14.50
N GLN A 46 -19.84 5.17 14.95
CA GLN A 46 -20.55 5.99 15.97
C GLN A 46 -20.36 5.51 17.42
N THR A 47 -20.28 6.32 18.48
CA THR A 47 -20.28 7.77 18.76
C THR A 47 -19.91 7.91 20.26
N HIS A 48 -19.52 9.12 20.68
CA HIS A 48 -19.60 9.68 22.04
C HIS A 48 -18.69 9.18 23.19
N ASN A 49 -17.87 10.14 23.64
CA ASN A 49 -17.37 10.42 25.00
C ASN A 49 -16.32 9.50 25.64
N GLN A 50 -15.08 10.03 25.60
CA GLN A 50 -14.09 10.13 26.70
C GLN A 50 -13.55 8.78 27.22
N VAL A 51 -12.27 8.47 27.00
CA VAL A 51 -11.12 9.14 27.61
C VAL A 51 -10.01 9.37 26.58
N LEU A 52 -9.66 10.63 26.33
CA LEU A 52 -8.41 10.99 25.69
C LEU A 52 -7.29 10.63 26.67
N ALA A 53 -6.68 9.45 26.49
CA ALA A 53 -5.33 9.24 26.99
C ALA A 53 -4.51 10.40 26.42
N GLN A 54 -3.87 11.17 27.31
CA GLN A 54 -3.07 12.33 26.95
C GLN A 54 -2.12 11.87 25.84
N ALA A 55 -2.35 12.37 24.62
CA ALA A 55 -1.45 12.13 23.52
C ALA A 55 -0.09 12.64 23.98
N PRO A 56 0.98 11.81 23.93
CA PRO A 56 2.32 12.38 23.92
C PRO A 56 2.31 13.46 22.83
N GLU A 57 3.03 14.58 23.04
CA GLU A 57 3.43 15.55 22.00
C GLU A 57 3.41 14.89 20.61
N PRO A 58 2.78 15.49 19.57
CA PRO A 58 2.63 14.83 18.27
C PRO A 58 3.97 14.25 17.87
N ALA A 59 4.07 12.92 17.93
CA ALA A 59 5.36 12.25 17.89
C ALA A 59 5.91 12.45 16.49
N THR A 60 6.72 13.50 16.33
CA THR A 60 7.07 14.08 15.04
C THR A 60 7.64 12.96 14.17
N ILE A 61 7.07 12.78 12.98
CA ILE A 61 7.53 11.77 12.05
C ILE A 61 8.76 12.33 11.33
N LEU A 62 9.90 11.68 11.53
CA LEU A 62 11.17 12.11 10.98
C LEU A 62 11.30 11.66 9.51
N PRO A 63 12.04 12.40 8.67
CA PRO A 63 12.27 12.01 7.28
C PRO A 63 12.86 10.61 7.11
N GLU A 64 13.78 10.22 7.98
CA GLU A 64 14.39 8.87 7.96
C GLU A 64 13.35 7.78 8.21
N GLU A 65 12.36 8.04 9.07
CA GLU A 65 11.30 7.09 9.36
C GLU A 65 10.33 6.93 8.18
N VAL A 66 10.09 8.00 7.43
CA VAL A 66 9.32 7.94 6.18
C VAL A 66 10.02 7.04 5.16
N LYS A 67 11.35 7.18 5.02
CA LYS A 67 12.15 6.32 4.14
C LYS A 67 12.15 4.86 4.58
N ASN A 68 12.32 4.61 5.88
CA ASN A 68 12.31 3.25 6.44
C ASN A 68 10.92 2.61 6.32
N TYR A 69 9.86 3.40 6.48
CA TYR A 69 8.48 2.97 6.28
C TYR A 69 8.23 2.60 4.82
N ALA A 70 8.60 3.46 3.87
CA ALA A 70 8.46 3.19 2.44
C ALA A 70 9.18 1.90 2.03
N THR A 71 10.40 1.71 2.54
CA THR A 71 11.20 0.50 2.28
C THR A 71 10.54 -0.76 2.85
N ALA A 72 10.08 -0.71 4.10
CA ALA A 72 9.36 -1.81 4.73
C ALA A 72 8.08 -2.13 3.94
N ALA A 73 7.27 -1.12 3.61
CA ALA A 73 6.04 -1.30 2.86
C ALA A 73 6.27 -1.95 1.47
N LEU A 74 7.32 -1.56 0.74
CA LEU A 74 7.68 -2.22 -0.52
C LEU A 74 8.07 -3.69 -0.33
N LYS A 75 8.86 -4.02 0.70
CA LYS A 75 9.23 -5.41 1.01
C LYS A 75 8.00 -6.25 1.37
N LEU A 76 7.07 -5.68 2.13
CA LEU A 76 5.85 -6.34 2.57
C LEU A 76 4.85 -6.55 1.42
N GLU A 77 4.85 -5.70 0.41
CA GLU A 77 3.93 -5.80 -0.71
C GLU A 77 4.13 -7.10 -1.51
N ASN A 78 5.37 -7.54 -1.73
CA ASN A 78 5.64 -8.84 -2.37
C ASN A 78 5.02 -10.00 -1.58
N GLN A 79 5.28 -10.05 -0.28
CA GLN A 79 4.74 -11.08 0.60
C GLN A 79 3.21 -11.03 0.68
N ARG A 80 2.64 -9.82 0.57
CA ARG A 80 1.18 -9.63 0.53
C ARG A 80 0.58 -10.21 -0.74
N GLN A 81 1.22 -10.00 -1.90
CA GLN A 81 0.77 -10.57 -3.17
C GLN A 81 0.83 -12.11 -3.12
N GLU A 82 1.93 -12.68 -2.63
CA GLU A 82 2.07 -14.13 -2.44
C GLU A 82 1.01 -14.70 -1.49
N LEU A 83 0.74 -14.02 -0.37
CA LEU A 83 -0.31 -14.44 0.55
C LEU A 83 -1.68 -14.36 -0.13
N MET A 84 -1.96 -13.29 -0.88
CA MET A 84 -3.21 -13.11 -1.61
C MET A 84 -3.43 -14.19 -2.67
N GLU A 85 -2.38 -14.65 -3.34
CA GLU A 85 -2.45 -15.79 -4.27
C GLU A 85 -2.78 -17.11 -3.54
N GLN A 86 -2.24 -17.29 -2.32
CA GLN A 86 -2.43 -18.52 -1.54
C GLN A 86 -3.81 -18.60 -0.89
N ILE A 87 -4.31 -17.51 -0.31
CA ILE A 87 -5.55 -17.53 0.48
C ILE A 87 -6.71 -16.79 -0.18
N GLY A 88 -6.47 -16.07 -1.27
CA GLY A 88 -7.47 -15.23 -1.93
C GLY A 88 -7.67 -13.87 -1.24
N ALA A 89 -7.99 -12.85 -2.04
CA ALA A 89 -8.15 -11.47 -1.56
C ALA A 89 -9.26 -11.30 -0.50
N SER A 90 -10.33 -12.09 -0.56
CA SER A 90 -11.43 -12.05 0.41
C SER A 90 -10.98 -12.46 1.82
N ASN A 91 -10.05 -13.39 1.92
CA ASN A 91 -9.52 -13.88 3.20
C ASN A 91 -8.41 -12.98 3.75
N MET A 92 -7.93 -12.03 2.95
CA MET A 92 -6.99 -10.99 3.37
C MET A 92 -7.71 -9.77 3.94
N ALA A 93 -8.98 -9.53 3.58
CA ALA A 93 -9.76 -8.41 4.08
C ALA A 93 -9.98 -8.52 5.60
N GLY A 94 -9.64 -7.47 6.36
CA GLY A 94 -9.79 -7.44 7.82
C GLY A 94 -8.69 -8.14 8.61
N LEU A 95 -7.67 -8.69 7.94
CA LEU A 95 -6.50 -9.28 8.59
C LEU A 95 -5.67 -8.18 9.26
N SER A 96 -5.39 -8.35 10.56
CA SER A 96 -4.43 -7.53 11.31
C SER A 96 -3.43 -8.43 12.01
N CYS A 97 -2.15 -8.07 11.95
CA CYS A 97 -1.08 -8.84 12.57
C CYS A 97 -0.90 -8.56 14.07
N GLY A 98 -1.79 -7.75 14.67
CA GLY A 98 -1.65 -7.27 16.03
C GLY A 98 -1.87 -8.29 17.15
N ASP A 99 -2.42 -9.47 16.84
CA ASP A 99 -2.69 -10.54 17.80
C ASP A 99 -2.15 -11.90 17.31
N VAL A 100 -0.83 -12.01 17.11
CA VAL A 100 -0.19 -13.26 16.65
C VAL A 100 -0.58 -14.48 17.51
N GLY A 101 -0.83 -14.30 18.81
CA GLY A 101 -1.30 -15.36 19.71
C GLY A 101 -2.71 -15.91 19.39
N ARG A 102 -3.57 -15.09 18.77
CA ARG A 102 -4.90 -15.50 18.26
C ARG A 102 -4.85 -15.99 16.81
N LEU A 103 -3.72 -15.85 16.12
CA LEU A 103 -3.51 -16.40 14.77
C LEU A 103 -3.27 -17.92 14.78
N SER A 104 -3.13 -18.56 15.94
CA SER A 104 -2.88 -20.01 16.05
C SER A 104 -4.02 -20.90 15.54
N SER A 105 -5.23 -20.36 15.36
CA SER A 105 -6.35 -21.01 14.66
C SER A 105 -6.51 -20.57 13.20
N LEU A 106 -5.64 -19.69 12.70
CA LEU A 106 -5.67 -19.15 11.34
C LEU A 106 -4.72 -19.92 10.41
N ASN A 107 -4.94 -19.76 9.11
CA ASN A 107 -4.13 -20.36 8.05
C ASN A 107 -2.62 -20.14 8.32
N PRO A 108 -1.76 -21.19 8.28
CA PRO A 108 -0.32 -21.05 8.53
C PRO A 108 0.37 -19.98 7.69
N ALA A 109 -0.10 -19.73 6.46
CA ALA A 109 0.42 -18.68 5.60
C ALA A 109 0.20 -17.26 6.19
N ILE A 110 -0.91 -17.05 6.90
CA ILE A 110 -1.20 -15.79 7.61
C ILE A 110 -0.25 -15.59 8.77
N VAL A 111 -0.05 -16.63 9.59
CA VAL A 111 0.89 -16.60 10.73
C VAL A 111 2.30 -16.28 10.24
N GLN A 112 2.73 -16.94 9.17
CA GLN A 112 4.03 -16.71 8.56
C GLN A 112 4.18 -15.29 8.02
N TYR A 113 3.17 -14.78 7.31
CA TYR A 113 3.15 -13.40 6.81
C TYR A 113 3.27 -12.40 7.96
N CYS A 114 2.49 -12.54 9.03
CA CYS A 114 2.53 -11.61 10.15
C CYS A 114 3.85 -11.65 10.92
N THR A 115 4.41 -12.85 11.11
CA THR A 115 5.72 -13.01 11.74
C THR A 115 6.82 -12.37 10.90
N THR A 116 6.83 -12.65 9.60
CA THR A 116 7.80 -12.09 8.66
C THR A 116 7.66 -10.57 8.57
N SER A 117 6.42 -10.06 8.66
CA SER A 117 6.17 -8.62 8.57
C SER A 117 6.78 -7.84 9.73
N GLN A 118 6.73 -8.40 10.95
CA GLN A 118 7.40 -7.82 12.12
C GLN A 118 8.92 -7.78 11.93
N THR A 119 9.51 -8.86 11.41
CA THR A 119 10.95 -8.90 11.11
C THR A 119 11.32 -7.85 10.07
N VAL A 120 10.58 -7.75 8.96
CA VAL A 120 10.86 -6.78 7.89
C VAL A 120 10.81 -5.35 8.41
N VAL A 121 9.88 -5.02 9.30
CA VAL A 121 9.81 -3.68 9.92
C VAL A 121 10.97 -3.44 10.88
N ALA A 122 11.32 -4.43 11.71
CA ALA A 122 12.46 -4.32 12.60
C ALA A 122 13.78 -4.13 11.84
N ASP A 123 13.95 -4.82 10.70
CA ASP A 123 15.14 -4.73 9.86
C ASP A 123 15.34 -3.35 9.21
N THR A 124 14.29 -2.53 9.11
CA THR A 124 14.44 -1.12 8.66
C THR A 124 14.76 -0.16 9.80
N GLY A 125 14.91 -0.65 11.03
CA GLY A 125 15.15 0.18 12.21
C GLY A 125 13.90 0.88 12.76
N LEU A 126 12.71 0.56 12.22
CA LEU A 126 11.44 1.01 12.79
C LEU A 126 10.96 0.04 13.87
N SER A 127 10.37 0.57 14.93
CA SER A 127 9.50 -0.24 15.79
C SER A 127 8.15 -0.44 15.13
N THR A 128 7.45 -1.50 15.51
CA THR A 128 6.06 -1.75 15.12
C THR A 128 5.16 -0.53 15.41
N ASP A 129 5.32 0.11 16.57
CA ASP A 129 4.50 1.27 16.94
C ASP A 129 4.76 2.47 16.05
N ARG A 130 6.03 2.72 15.68
CA ARG A 130 6.37 3.82 14.75
C ARG A 130 5.87 3.51 13.34
N PHE A 131 5.99 2.27 12.88
CA PHE A 131 5.40 1.85 11.61
C PHE A 131 3.89 2.09 11.58
N ASN A 132 3.17 1.68 12.63
CA ASN A 132 1.72 1.85 12.74
C ASN A 132 1.32 3.32 12.85
N LEU A 133 2.08 4.13 13.58
CA LEU A 133 1.85 5.56 13.66
C LEU A 133 1.91 6.20 12.26
N ILE A 134 2.96 5.93 11.49
CA ILE A 134 3.12 6.47 10.13
C ILE A 134 1.97 5.99 9.25
N TYR A 135 1.65 4.69 9.31
CA TYR A 135 0.54 4.08 8.59
C TYR A 135 -0.81 4.76 8.87
N LEU A 136 -1.11 5.06 10.14
CA LEU A 136 -2.36 5.72 10.52
C LEU A 136 -2.35 7.20 10.13
N THR A 137 -1.26 7.91 10.39
CA THR A 137 -1.14 9.35 10.12
C THR A 137 -1.24 9.66 8.63
N GLN A 138 -0.67 8.84 7.74
CA GLN A 138 -0.74 9.10 6.29
C GLN A 138 -2.16 9.08 5.70
N ARG A 139 -3.15 8.53 6.43
CA ARG A 139 -4.54 8.48 5.96
C ARG A 139 -5.20 9.86 6.00
N SER A 140 -4.81 10.71 6.96
CA SER A 140 -5.32 12.08 7.12
C SER A 140 -4.31 13.16 6.71
N ASP A 141 -3.01 12.85 6.70
CA ASP A 141 -1.96 13.77 6.27
C ASP A 141 -1.56 13.54 4.80
N SER A 142 -2.07 14.42 3.93
CA SER A 142 -1.80 14.34 2.49
C SER A 142 -0.34 14.65 2.12
N GLN A 143 0.38 15.44 2.94
CA GLN A 143 1.78 15.76 2.70
C GLN A 143 2.66 14.57 3.08
N LEU A 144 2.40 13.96 4.24
CA LEU A 144 3.08 12.72 4.64
C LEU A 144 2.87 11.63 3.59
N ARG A 145 1.64 11.44 3.11
CA ARG A 145 1.33 10.48 2.05
C ARG A 145 2.13 10.73 0.77
N LEU A 146 2.27 12.00 0.37
CA LEU A 146 3.08 12.38 -0.79
C LEU A 146 4.56 12.09 -0.56
N ASN A 147 5.08 12.37 0.65
CA ASN A 147 6.46 12.08 1.01
C ASN A 147 6.74 10.56 0.99
N ILE A 148 5.83 9.73 1.53
CA ILE A 148 5.92 8.26 1.47
C ILE A 148 5.95 7.79 0.03
N LEU A 149 5.04 8.27 -0.83
CA LEU A 149 5.05 7.93 -2.26
C LEU A 149 6.37 8.37 -2.91
N GLY A 150 6.91 9.51 -2.50
CA GLY A 150 8.25 10.03 -2.82
C GLY A 150 9.35 9.01 -2.60
N GLU A 151 9.46 8.54 -1.36
CA GLU A 151 10.44 7.56 -0.94
C GLU A 151 10.23 6.20 -1.61
N MET A 152 8.98 5.76 -1.80
CA MET A 152 8.69 4.54 -2.54
C MET A 152 9.16 4.62 -3.99
N ALA A 153 8.87 5.72 -4.68
CA ALA A 153 9.29 5.90 -6.07
C ALA A 153 10.82 5.91 -6.19
N ARG A 154 11.51 6.58 -5.28
CA ARG A 154 12.98 6.57 -5.21
C ARG A 154 13.50 5.14 -5.02
N ALA A 155 12.98 4.41 -4.04
CA ALA A 155 13.40 3.03 -3.76
C ALA A 155 13.13 2.07 -4.94
N CYS A 156 12.00 2.23 -5.63
CA CYS A 156 11.71 1.48 -6.87
C CYS A 156 12.75 1.77 -7.97
N ILE A 157 13.10 3.04 -8.18
CA ILE A 157 14.12 3.44 -9.18
C ILE A 157 15.50 2.89 -8.80
N GLU A 158 15.94 3.10 -7.56
CA GLU A 158 17.26 2.67 -7.08
C GLU A 158 17.44 1.16 -7.14
N SER A 159 16.38 0.40 -6.81
CA SER A 159 16.40 -1.06 -6.87
C SER A 159 16.12 -1.62 -8.27
N GLN A 160 15.94 -0.79 -9.30
CA GLN A 160 15.52 -1.21 -10.64
C GLN A 160 14.25 -2.09 -10.59
N ASP A 161 13.28 -1.71 -9.75
CA ASP A 161 12.03 -2.41 -9.47
C ASP A 161 12.19 -3.83 -8.92
N LEU A 162 13.36 -4.21 -8.39
CA LEU A 162 13.54 -5.54 -7.76
C LEU A 162 12.68 -5.71 -6.50
N MET A 163 12.39 -4.61 -5.79
CA MET A 163 11.46 -4.61 -4.66
C MET A 163 10.03 -4.36 -5.17
N ALA A 164 9.14 -5.35 -5.05
CA ALA A 164 7.76 -5.27 -5.54
C ALA A 164 7.60 -4.84 -7.01
N PRO A 165 8.09 -5.62 -7.99
CA PRO A 165 8.21 -5.18 -9.38
C PRO A 165 6.91 -4.69 -10.01
N ALA A 166 5.84 -5.49 -9.89
CA ALA A 166 4.52 -5.12 -10.42
C ALA A 166 3.98 -3.87 -9.72
N PHE A 167 4.12 -3.80 -8.40
CA PHE A 167 3.64 -2.67 -7.63
C PHE A 167 4.39 -1.37 -7.94
N CYS A 168 5.72 -1.43 -8.04
CA CYS A 168 6.56 -0.31 -8.44
C CYS A 168 6.17 0.22 -9.82
N ARG A 169 6.08 -0.66 -10.82
CA ARG A 169 5.76 -0.28 -12.20
C ARG A 169 4.32 0.22 -12.35
N ASP A 170 3.37 -0.54 -11.85
CA ASP A 170 1.96 -0.37 -12.20
C ASP A 170 1.24 0.59 -11.24
N THR A 171 1.80 0.84 -10.05
CA THR A 171 1.19 1.72 -9.05
C THR A 171 2.08 2.90 -8.67
N VAL A 172 3.26 2.65 -8.09
CA VAL A 172 4.09 3.73 -7.51
C VAL A 172 4.53 4.72 -8.57
N ARG A 173 5.15 4.24 -9.65
CA ARG A 173 5.64 5.10 -10.74
C ARG A 173 4.50 5.83 -11.44
N LEU A 174 3.40 5.12 -11.71
CA LEU A 174 2.23 5.70 -12.36
C LEU A 174 1.64 6.85 -11.53
N GLU A 175 1.42 6.62 -10.22
CA GLU A 175 0.84 7.63 -9.35
C GLU A 175 1.82 8.78 -9.13
N MET A 176 3.10 8.50 -8.94
CA MET A 176 4.12 9.54 -8.82
C MET A 176 4.21 10.41 -10.07
N LYS A 177 4.11 9.83 -11.28
CA LYS A 177 4.10 10.60 -12.53
C LYS A 177 2.93 11.59 -12.58
N LYS A 178 1.74 11.19 -12.10
CA LYS A 178 0.59 12.12 -11.97
C LYS A 178 0.90 13.24 -10.97
N GLN A 179 1.49 12.91 -9.82
CA GLN A 179 1.84 13.89 -8.80
C GLN A 179 2.91 14.87 -9.28
N CYS A 180 3.91 14.42 -10.04
CA CYS A 180 4.92 15.29 -10.66
C CYS A 180 4.30 16.32 -11.62
N ASN A 181 3.29 15.91 -12.39
CA ASN A 181 2.58 16.82 -13.30
C ASN A 181 1.69 17.82 -12.54
N ALA A 182 1.07 17.40 -11.43
CA ALA A 182 0.12 18.21 -10.68
C ALA A 182 0.76 19.10 -9.60
N LYS A 183 1.87 18.66 -9.00
CA LYS A 183 2.47 19.23 -7.78
C LYS A 183 4.00 19.30 -7.84
N GLY A 184 4.58 19.41 -9.05
CA GLY A 184 6.02 19.27 -9.28
C GLY A 184 6.95 20.12 -8.40
N SER A 185 6.50 21.23 -7.81
CA SER A 185 7.29 22.04 -6.88
C SER A 185 7.42 21.45 -5.46
N GLN A 186 6.58 20.48 -5.10
CA GLN A 186 6.52 19.85 -3.76
C GLN A 186 7.21 18.48 -3.71
N ILE A 187 7.74 18.01 -4.84
CA ILE A 187 8.34 16.68 -4.99
C ILE A 187 9.81 16.85 -5.38
N SER A 188 10.67 15.94 -4.90
CA SER A 188 12.10 15.95 -5.26
C SER A 188 12.29 15.98 -6.78
N PRO A 189 12.97 16.99 -7.35
CA PRO A 189 13.14 17.12 -8.79
C PRO A 189 13.80 15.89 -9.43
N SER A 190 14.73 15.25 -8.71
CA SER A 190 15.40 14.03 -9.17
C SER A 190 14.45 12.87 -9.46
N VAL A 191 13.39 12.70 -8.65
CA VAL A 191 12.39 11.63 -8.86
C VAL A 191 11.52 11.96 -10.07
N CYS A 192 11.07 13.22 -10.17
CA CYS A 192 10.21 13.63 -11.29
C CYS A 192 10.93 13.65 -12.63
N LEU A 193 12.24 13.94 -12.66
CA LEU A 193 13.03 13.89 -13.88
C LEU A 193 13.12 12.47 -14.44
N VAL A 194 13.45 11.49 -13.58
CA VAL A 194 13.58 10.08 -14.00
C VAL A 194 12.26 9.48 -14.48
N LEU A 195 11.12 9.93 -13.94
CA LEU A 195 9.79 9.41 -14.32
C LEU A 195 9.17 10.09 -15.55
N ARG A 196 9.82 11.14 -16.07
CA ARG A 196 9.33 11.88 -17.23
C ARG A 196 9.68 11.19 -18.55
N ASP A 197 10.84 10.54 -18.58
CA ASP A 197 11.33 9.74 -19.71
C ASP A 197 10.55 8.40 -19.84
#